data_AF-A0A7W7YEG0-F1
#
_entry.id   AF-A0A7W7YEG0-F1
#
_cell.length_a   1.000
_cell.length_b   1.000
_cell.length_c   1.000
_cell.angle_alpha   90.00
_cell.angle_beta   90.00
_cell.angle_gamma   90.00
#
_symmetry.space_group_name_H-M   'P 1'
#
loop_
_entity.id
_entity.type
_entity.pdbx_description
1 polymer ?
#
loop_
_entity_poly.entity_id
_entity_poly.type
_entity_poly.pdbx_seq_one_letter_code
_entity_poly.pdbx_strand_id
1 'polypeptide(L)'
;MLRLLLHFFFGGVFVYAGILKAADPMSFLDDIRSFDLLGDPWAAWLAMGLPWLEILAGLAVMSGVLRSGGLLVLNGSLLVFLAAISISWGRGIDIRCGCFGHADATSNYRDLILRDILLLIGGLVLVWHGKPRSKA
;
A
#
# COMPACT_ATOMS: atom_id res chain seq x y z
N MET A 1 19.39 -12.83 10.37
CA MET A 1 19.38 -12.69 8.90
C MET A 1 17.98 -12.66 8.31
N LEU A 2 17.17 -13.73 8.44
CA LEU A 2 15.85 -13.86 7.80
C LEU A 2 14.90 -12.67 8.04
N ARG A 3 14.84 -12.15 9.27
CA ARG A 3 13.99 -10.99 9.60
C ARG A 3 14.38 -9.72 8.86
N LEU A 4 15.68 -9.44 8.70
CA LEU A 4 16.15 -8.27 7.96
C LEU A 4 15.78 -8.39 6.47
N LEU A 5 15.92 -9.59 5.90
CA LEU A 5 15.50 -9.88 4.53
C LEU A 5 14.00 -9.66 4.34
N LEU A 6 13.16 -10.10 5.28
CA LEU A 6 11.71 -9.88 5.23
C LEU A 6 11.35 -8.39 5.29
N HIS A 7 12.00 -7.60 6.15
CA HIS A 7 11.78 -6.13 6.18
C HIS A 7 12.26 -5.46 4.90
N PHE A 8 13.39 -5.90 4.35
CA PHE A 8 13.93 -5.35 3.12
C PHE A 8 13.03 -5.65 1.92
N PHE A 9 12.53 -6.88 1.83
CA PHE A 9 11.56 -7.29 0.83
C PHE A 9 10.25 -6.52 0.99
N PHE A 10 9.66 -6.51 2.19
CA PHE A 10 8.41 -5.80 2.46
C PHE A 10 8.53 -4.31 2.14
N GLY A 11 9.53 -3.61 2.69
CA GLY A 11 9.75 -2.20 2.40
C GLY A 11 10.05 -1.94 0.91
N GLY A 12 10.82 -2.82 0.27
CA GLY A 12 11.15 -2.72 -1.16
C GLY A 12 9.93 -2.80 -2.07
N VAL A 13 8.95 -3.65 -1.74
CA VAL A 13 7.66 -3.73 -2.47
C VAL A 13 6.93 -2.38 -2.42
N PHE A 14 6.85 -1.74 -1.26
CA PHE A 14 6.19 -0.44 -1.13
C PHE A 14 6.96 0.71 -1.76
N VAL A 15 8.29 0.71 -1.69
CA VAL A 15 9.12 1.69 -2.41
C VAL A 15 8.88 1.57 -3.91
N TYR A 16 8.91 0.35 -4.44
CA TYR A 16 8.64 0.11 -5.86
C TYR A 16 7.23 0.54 -6.27
N ALA A 17 6.21 0.15 -5.50
CA ALA A 17 4.82 0.56 -5.75
C ALA A 17 4.62 2.08 -5.67
N GLY A 18 5.22 2.73 -4.69
CA GLY A 18 5.17 4.18 -4.54
C GLY A 18 5.87 4.92 -5.69
N ILE A 19 7.00 4.40 -6.19
CA ILE A 19 7.68 4.96 -7.37
C ILE A 19 6.78 4.87 -8.60
N LEU A 20 6.11 3.73 -8.83
CA LEU A 20 5.19 3.59 -9.97
C LEU A 20 4.03 4.60 -9.90
N LYS A 21 3.44 4.79 -8.71
CA LYS A 21 2.38 5.78 -8.50
C LYS A 21 2.87 7.23 -8.64
N ALA A 22 4.10 7.51 -8.21
CA ALA A 22 4.71 8.83 -8.35
C ALA A 22 5.15 9.14 -9.79
N ALA A 23 5.47 8.11 -10.58
CA ALA A 23 5.84 8.25 -11.98
C ALA A 23 4.66 8.62 -12.88
N ASP A 24 3.46 8.14 -12.55
CA ASP A 24 2.20 8.54 -13.21
C ASP A 24 1.10 8.90 -12.20
N PRO A 25 1.15 10.12 -11.62
CA PRO A 25 0.17 10.56 -10.63
C PRO A 25 -1.23 10.75 -11.21
N MET A 26 -1.35 10.98 -12.52
CA MET A 26 -2.64 11.19 -13.19
C MET A 26 -3.41 9.88 -13.29
N SER A 27 -2.73 8.81 -13.74
CA SER A 27 -3.31 7.46 -13.74
C SER A 27 -3.72 7.03 -12.33
N PHE A 28 -2.88 7.31 -11.32
CA PHE A 28 -3.21 6.99 -9.94
C PHE A 28 -4.36 7.83 -9.36
N LEU A 29 -4.52 9.09 -9.79
CA LEU A 29 -5.68 9.91 -9.44
C LEU A 29 -6.97 9.36 -10.05
N ASP A 30 -6.92 8.91 -11.30
CA ASP A 30 -8.07 8.29 -11.97
C ASP A 30 -8.45 6.97 -11.28
N ASP A 31 -7.46 6.17 -10.84
CA ASP A 31 -7.68 5.01 -9.97
C ASP A 31 -8.40 5.43 -8.68
N ILE A 32 -7.94 6.48 -7.99
CA ILE A 32 -8.57 6.96 -6.75
C ILE A 32 -10.01 7.42 -6.98
N ARG A 33 -10.26 8.17 -8.06
CA ARG A 33 -11.59 8.65 -8.43
C ARG A 33 -12.53 7.50 -8.81
N SER A 34 -12.01 6.42 -9.41
CA SER A 34 -12.80 5.25 -9.79
C SER A 34 -13.43 4.54 -8.58
N PHE A 35 -12.86 4.70 -7.38
CA PHE A 35 -13.44 4.15 -6.16
C PHE A 35 -14.73 4.87 -5.72
N ASP A 36 -15.02 6.06 -6.26
CA ASP A 36 -16.20 6.88 -5.91
C ASP A 36 -16.39 7.03 -4.38
N LEU A 37 -15.27 7.23 -3.69
CA LEU A 37 -15.14 7.32 -2.24
C LEU A 37 -14.73 8.72 -1.78
N LEU A 38 -13.95 9.45 -2.60
CA LEU A 38 -13.40 10.77 -2.31
C LEU A 38 -13.60 11.68 -3.52
N GLY A 39 -14.14 12.88 -3.28
CA GLY A 39 -14.22 13.95 -4.28
C GLY A 39 -12.95 14.80 -4.33
N ASP A 40 -12.82 15.60 -5.37
CA ASP A 40 -11.81 16.66 -5.43
C ASP A 40 -12.12 17.78 -4.42
N PRO A 41 -11.10 18.36 -3.76
CA PRO A 41 -9.66 18.22 -4.02
C PRO A 41 -8.97 17.08 -3.25
N TRP A 42 -9.69 16.36 -2.39
CA TRP A 42 -9.09 15.36 -1.49
C TRP A 42 -8.51 14.15 -2.23
N ALA A 43 -9.15 13.72 -3.31
CA ALA A 43 -8.61 12.69 -4.20
C ALA A 43 -7.24 13.10 -4.76
N ALA A 44 -7.09 14.34 -5.24
CA ALA A 44 -5.83 14.88 -5.75
C ALA A 44 -4.74 14.95 -4.67
N TRP A 45 -5.08 15.42 -3.46
CA TRP A 45 -4.14 15.45 -2.34
C TRP A 45 -3.64 14.05 -1.97
N LEU A 46 -4.54 13.06 -1.94
CA LEU A 46 -4.17 11.67 -1.66
C LEU A 46 -3.29 11.10 -2.78
N ALA A 47 -3.66 11.31 -4.05
CA ALA A 47 -2.91 10.85 -5.21
C ALA A 47 -1.48 11.38 -5.23
N MET A 48 -1.30 12.64 -4.86
CA MET A 48 0.01 13.28 -4.81
C MET A 48 0.80 12.92 -3.55
N GLY A 49 0.16 12.83 -2.38
CA GLY A 49 0.85 12.69 -1.10
C GLY A 49 1.17 11.23 -0.72
N LEU A 50 0.26 10.31 -1.01
CA LEU A 50 0.38 8.90 -0.61
C LEU A 50 1.62 8.20 -1.20
N PRO A 51 2.00 8.39 -2.48
CA PRO A 51 3.17 7.73 -3.05
C PRO A 51 4.47 8.06 -2.30
N TRP A 52 4.66 9.33 -1.92
CA TRP A 52 5.84 9.76 -1.15
C TRP A 52 5.85 9.13 0.24
N LEU A 53 4.68 9.05 0.88
CA LEU A 53 4.54 8.44 2.19
C LEU A 53 4.85 6.93 2.14
N GLU A 54 4.44 6.22 1.09
CA GLU A 54 4.80 4.80 0.87
C GLU A 54 6.31 4.62 0.65
N ILE A 55 6.94 5.47 -0.16
CA ILE A 55 8.39 5.42 -0.42
C ILE A 55 9.18 5.67 0.87
N LEU A 56 8.87 6.77 1.58
CA LEU A 56 9.59 7.14 2.80
C LEU A 56 9.39 6.11 3.91
N ALA A 57 8.17 5.58 4.08
CA ALA A 57 7.90 4.52 5.04
C ALA A 57 8.58 3.20 4.65
N GLY A 58 8.62 2.85 3.36
CA GLY A 58 9.34 1.69 2.85
C GLY A 58 10.85 1.78 3.12
N LEU A 59 11.46 2.93 2.83
CA LEU A 59 12.87 3.20 3.13
C LEU A 59 13.16 3.17 4.65
N ALA A 60 12.26 3.69 5.49
CA ALA A 60 12.36 3.60 6.95
C ALA A 60 12.37 2.14 7.43
N VAL A 61 11.51 1.29 6.86
CA VAL A 61 11.47 -0.15 7.17
C VAL A 61 12.76 -0.86 6.74
N MET A 62 13.25 -0.57 5.54
CA MET A 62 14.48 -1.15 4.97
C MET A 62 15.72 -0.76 5.76
N SER A 63 15.92 0.54 6.00
CA SER A 63 17.06 1.10 6.75
C SER A 63 17.02 0.74 8.24
N GLY A 64 15.83 0.49 8.78
CA GLY A 64 15.62 0.22 10.20
C GLY A 64 15.45 1.47 11.07
N VAL A 65 15.57 2.65 10.49
CA VAL A 65 15.28 3.92 11.16
C VAL A 65 13.77 4.11 11.24
N LEU A 66 13.22 4.35 12.44
CA LEU A 66 11.76 4.48 12.66
C LEU A 66 10.94 3.30 12.09
N ARG A 67 11.52 2.09 12.08
CA ARG A 67 10.90 0.89 11.48
C ARG A 67 9.47 0.62 11.95
N SER A 68 9.19 0.79 13.25
CA SER A 68 7.84 0.60 13.78
C SER A 68 6.84 1.60 13.21
N GLY A 69 7.26 2.85 13.00
CA GLY A 69 6.44 3.89 12.36
C GLY A 69 6.21 3.59 10.88
N GLY A 70 7.27 3.23 10.15
CA GLY A 70 7.15 2.83 8.75
C GLY A 70 6.22 1.62 8.55
N LEU A 71 6.37 0.58 9.38
CA LEU A 71 5.47 -0.58 9.34
C LEU A 71 4.02 -0.18 9.62
N LEU A 72 3.76 0.68 10.61
CA LEU A 72 2.41 1.14 10.93
C LEU A 72 1.78 1.87 9.76
N VAL A 73 2.53 2.77 9.13
CA VAL A 73 2.08 3.55 7.96
C VAL A 73 1.75 2.64 6.78
N LEU A 74 2.64 1.69 6.43
CA LEU A 74 2.43 0.79 5.29
C LEU A 74 1.29 -0.22 5.52
N ASN A 75 1.15 -0.74 6.74
CA ASN A 75 0.01 -1.60 7.07
C ASN A 75 -1.31 -0.79 7.09
N GLY A 76 -1.27 0.45 7.57
CA GLY A 76 -2.41 1.36 7.54
C GLY A 76 -2.86 1.67 6.11
N SER A 77 -1.91 1.96 5.21
CA SER A 77 -2.25 2.21 3.80
C SER A 77 -2.84 0.96 3.13
N LEU A 78 -2.28 -0.23 3.37
CA LEU A 78 -2.87 -1.50 2.90
C LEU A 78 -4.31 -1.68 3.38
N LEU A 79 -4.59 -1.42 4.66
CA LEU A 79 -5.95 -1.55 5.20
C LEU A 79 -6.92 -0.59 4.50
N VAL A 80 -6.50 0.64 4.25
CA VAL A 80 -7.31 1.63 3.54
C VAL A 80 -7.59 1.20 2.10
N PHE A 81 -6.56 0.75 1.36
CA PHE A 81 -6.74 0.25 0.00
C PHE A 81 -7.62 -1.00 -0.05
N LEU A 82 -7.39 -1.97 0.84
CA LEU A 82 -8.19 -3.19 0.94
C LEU A 82 -9.66 -2.86 1.22
N ALA A 83 -9.92 -1.91 2.12
CA ALA A 83 -11.27 -1.44 2.40
C ALA A 83 -11.89 -0.74 1.18
N ALA A 84 -11.15 0.13 0.49
CA ALA A 84 -11.62 0.81 -0.71
C ALA A 84 -11.99 -0.18 -1.82
N ILE A 85 -11.11 -1.13 -2.12
CA ILE A 85 -11.36 -2.21 -3.10
C ILE A 85 -12.58 -3.04 -2.71
N SER A 86 -12.69 -3.42 -1.43
CA SER A 86 -13.81 -4.23 -0.94
C SER A 86 -15.16 -3.50 -1.03
N ILE A 87 -15.19 -2.20 -0.70
CA ILE A 87 -16.40 -1.37 -0.81
C ILE A 87 -16.82 -1.23 -2.26
N SER A 88 -15.89 -0.91 -3.16
CA SER A 88 -16.20 -0.75 -4.58
C SER A 88 -16.61 -2.06 -5.25
N TRP A 89 -16.02 -3.19 -4.84
CA TRP A 89 -16.48 -4.52 -5.27
C TRP A 89 -17.92 -4.81 -4.82
N GLY A 90 -18.27 -4.46 -3.58
CA GLY A 90 -19.64 -4.60 -3.07
C GLY A 90 -20.67 -3.69 -3.78
N ARG A 91 -20.23 -2.58 -4.38
CA ARG A 91 -21.07 -1.67 -5.17
C ARG A 91 -21.21 -2.10 -6.64
N GLY A 92 -20.47 -3.13 -7.08
CA GLY A 92 -20.45 -3.56 -8.49
C GLY A 92 -19.83 -2.53 -9.45
N ILE A 93 -19.00 -1.61 -8.92
CA ILE A 93 -18.27 -0.63 -9.72
C ILE A 93 -17.04 -1.33 -10.30
N ASP A 94 -16.85 -1.25 -11.62
CA ASP A 94 -15.70 -1.86 -12.27
C ASP A 94 -14.45 -0.98 -12.06
N ILE A 95 -13.69 -1.29 -11.01
CA ILE A 95 -12.45 -0.59 -10.65
C ILE A 95 -11.37 -1.00 -11.65
N ARG A 96 -10.97 -0.06 -12.50
CA ARG A 96 -9.81 -0.20 -13.39
C ARG A 96 -8.52 0.05 -12.61
N CYS A 97 -8.31 -0.58 -11.44
CA CYS A 97 -7.16 -0.23 -10.59
C CYS A 97 -5.85 -0.81 -11.17
N GLY A 98 -5.09 0.06 -11.83
CA GLY A 98 -3.81 -0.24 -12.45
C GLY A 98 -2.67 -0.21 -11.44
N CYS A 99 -2.65 -1.16 -10.49
CA CYS A 99 -1.61 -1.22 -9.45
C CYS A 99 -0.15 -1.40 -10.01
N PHE A 100 0.00 -1.57 -11.32
CA PHE A 100 1.28 -1.63 -12.07
C PHE A 100 1.27 -0.82 -13.39
N GLY A 101 0.49 0.26 -13.47
CA GLY A 101 0.53 1.17 -14.62
C GLY A 101 0.02 0.59 -15.94
N HIS A 102 -0.74 -0.51 -15.93
CA HIS A 102 -1.37 -1.07 -17.11
C HIS A 102 -2.90 -0.99 -16.98
N ALA A 103 -3.52 -0.22 -17.86
CA ALA A 103 -4.96 0.04 -17.90
C ALA A 103 -5.77 -1.03 -18.67
N ASP A 104 -5.13 -2.13 -19.09
CA ASP A 104 -5.67 -3.07 -20.09
C ASP A 104 -5.88 -4.52 -19.60
N ALA A 105 -5.56 -4.84 -18.35
CA ALA A 105 -5.90 -6.15 -17.80
C ALA A 105 -7.15 -6.01 -16.93
N THR A 106 -8.18 -6.80 -17.21
CA THR A 106 -9.24 -7.14 -16.26
C THR A 106 -8.57 -7.80 -15.04
N SER A 107 -8.02 -6.96 -14.15
CA SER A 107 -7.29 -7.43 -13.00
C SER A 107 -8.34 -8.00 -12.05
N ASN A 108 -8.34 -9.32 -11.89
CA ASN A 108 -9.30 -9.99 -11.03
C ASN A 108 -9.23 -9.36 -9.64
N TYR A 109 -10.34 -8.76 -9.16
CA TYR A 109 -10.46 -8.24 -7.79
C TYR A 109 -9.92 -9.21 -6.74
N ARG A 110 -10.08 -10.52 -6.99
CA ARG A 110 -9.57 -11.61 -6.17
C ARG A 110 -8.05 -11.59 -6.03
N ASP A 111 -7.31 -11.35 -7.10
CA ASP A 111 -5.84 -11.35 -7.08
C ASP A 111 -5.31 -10.11 -6.34
N LEU A 112 -5.93 -8.95 -6.56
CA LEU A 112 -5.63 -7.71 -5.82
C LEU A 112 -5.88 -7.89 -4.31
N ILE A 113 -7.08 -8.35 -3.94
CA ILE A 113 -7.46 -8.58 -2.54
C ILE A 113 -6.54 -9.62 -1.89
N LEU A 114 -6.25 -10.72 -2.57
CA LEU A 114 -5.39 -11.78 -2.04
C LEU A 114 -3.96 -11.29 -1.82
N ARG A 115 -3.39 -10.54 -2.77
CA ARG A 115 -2.07 -9.91 -2.62
C ARG A 115 -2.05 -8.95 -1.44
N ASP A 116 -3.04 -8.07 -1.32
CA ASP A 116 -3.09 -7.06 -0.26
C ASP A 116 -3.27 -7.71 1.12
N ILE A 117 -4.06 -8.78 1.22
CA ILE A 117 -4.19 -9.59 2.44
C ILE A 117 -2.86 -10.27 2.79
N LEU A 118 -2.17 -10.88 1.82
CA LEU A 118 -0.88 -11.52 2.05
C LEU A 118 0.18 -10.52 2.55
N LEU A 119 0.24 -9.33 1.93
CA LEU A 119 1.14 -8.26 2.36
C LEU A 119 0.76 -7.78 3.77
N LEU A 120 -0.53 -7.58 4.06
CA LEU A 120 -1.00 -7.16 5.37
C LEU A 120 -0.64 -8.17 6.46
N ILE A 121 -0.86 -9.46 6.22
CA ILE A 121 -0.44 -10.53 7.15
C ILE A 121 1.07 -10.48 7.36
N GLY A 122 1.85 -10.36 6.28
CA GLY A 122 3.31 -10.22 6.36
C GLY A 122 3.74 -9.02 7.20
N GLY A 123 3.13 -7.86 6.98
CA GLY A 123 3.40 -6.64 7.74
C GLY A 123 3.03 -6.76 9.23
N LEU A 124 1.89 -7.36 9.55
CA LEU A 124 1.46 -7.59 10.94
C LEU A 124 2.39 -8.58 11.67
N VAL A 125 2.84 -9.63 10.98
CA VAL A 125 3.84 -10.58 11.50
C VAL A 125 5.16 -9.87 11.80
N LEU A 126 5.60 -8.95 10.93
CA LEU A 126 6.79 -8.13 11.15
C LEU A 126 6.64 -7.19 12.36
N VAL A 127 5.47 -6.58 12.56
CA VAL A 127 5.17 -5.74 13.73
C VAL A 127 5.21 -6.57 15.02
N TRP A 128 4.55 -7.73 15.04
CA TRP A 128 4.49 -8.62 16.21
C TRP A 128 5.86 -9.14 16.61
N HIS A 129 6.67 -9.53 15.63
CA HIS A 129 8.03 -10.00 15.89
C HIS A 129 9.05 -8.89 16.10
N GLY A 130 8.74 -7.64 15.73
CA GLY A 130 9.60 -6.48 15.86
C GLY A 130 9.52 -5.76 17.21
N LYS A 131 8.52 -6.04 18.05
CA LYS A 131 8.47 -5.49 19.41
C LYS A 131 9.69 -6.00 20.21
N PRO A 132 10.61 -5.13 20.68
CA PRO A 132 11.60 -5.57 21.65
C PRO A 132 10.83 -6.10 22.87
N ARG A 133 11.17 -7.32 23.31
CA ARG A 133 10.82 -7.78 24.66
C ARG A 133 11.28 -6.67 25.61
N SER A 134 10.33 -5.90 26.16
CA SER A 134 10.61 -4.98 27.25
C SER A 134 11.29 -5.82 28.33
N LYS A 135 12.59 -5.58 28.54
CA LYS A 135 13.28 -6.09 29.72
C LYS A 135 12.68 -5.33 30.89
N ALA A 136 11.84 -6.00 31.66
CA ALA A 136 11.56 -5.64 33.04
C ALA A 136 12.84 -5.80 33.87
#